data_AF-A0A3M1UYE9-F1
#
_entry.id   AF-A0A3M1UYE9-F1
#
_cell.length_a   1.000
_cell.length_b   1.000
_cell.length_c   1.000
_cell.angle_alpha   90.00
_cell.angle_beta   90.00
_cell.angle_gamma   90.00
#
_symmetry.space_group_name_H-M   'P 1'
#
loop_
_entity.id
_entity.type
_entity.pdbx_description
1 polymer ?
#
loop_
_entity_poly.entity_id
_entity_poly.type
_entity_poly.pdbx_seq_one_letter_code
_entity_poly.pdbx_strand_id
1 'polypeptide(L)'
;MQEFAGVVRSGSPEESPMQPDRNKSSMRGVSTDGAARDRCLCLRHAGPKTRPPGPIVFLGDDPSRRGIIVVLAAFLMVVVFGFVAFTVDIGFITLVKAQMQAASDAATLAACLELTDALGPYPLISSDEAQENALEAAAQLAEMHPAGELSSLALDPQDVQFGRYEWNSTEQTWVATWGAPPFNAVRVTLRRGTTAAGGIQGGDSVNPALPLFFAPVLGQQTAALETKAASAALMPGRGFRIAANQTVPVLPITIDQPRWKALLAGDGEDNFEYDPETGKVIPGSDGILELNIYPGQSSSNGNSGNGKKKNNNGNGGATGQNQWTPGNWGTVDFGNSNNSTAELERQIKEGLNEQDLSYFGGKLDVESGPLLVNGDTGISAAIQKALQQIVGQVRALPLFISVSGQGNNTTYTIVEFVPARIPEAELSGGDKRVTVQPAVLVHPTVVPSQITVDSATMFTTPRLIA
;
A
#
# COMPACT_ATOMS: atom_id res chain seq x y z
N MET A 1 16.95 -0.02 29.26
CA MET A 1 16.53 -1.19 30.05
C MET A 1 16.50 -2.40 29.12
N GLN A 2 17.11 -3.50 29.57
CA GLN A 2 17.33 -4.86 29.03
C GLN A 2 16.47 -5.29 27.81
N GLU A 3 17.03 -5.72 26.67
CA GLU A 3 17.79 -6.95 26.34
C GLU A 3 16.90 -8.22 26.23
N PHE A 4 16.75 -8.74 25.00
CA PHE A 4 16.48 -10.17 24.74
C PHE A 4 17.11 -10.58 23.40
N ALA A 5 18.17 -11.37 23.48
CA ALA A 5 18.83 -12.05 22.38
C ALA A 5 18.31 -13.50 22.27
N GLY A 6 18.21 -14.01 21.05
CA GLY A 6 17.87 -15.41 20.76
C GLY A 6 18.48 -15.86 19.43
N VAL A 7 19.67 -16.46 19.51
CA VAL A 7 20.43 -17.08 18.42
C VAL A 7 20.09 -18.57 18.37
N VAL A 8 19.69 -19.12 17.22
CA VAL A 8 19.94 -20.54 16.84
C VAL A 8 20.15 -20.65 15.31
N ARG A 9 21.07 -21.57 14.96
CA ARG A 9 21.89 -21.69 13.76
C ARG A 9 21.25 -22.36 12.53
N SER A 10 21.91 -22.05 11.41
CA SER A 10 22.01 -22.68 10.09
C SER A 10 22.07 -24.21 10.01
N GLY A 11 21.49 -24.76 8.94
CA GLY A 11 21.86 -26.07 8.38
C GLY A 11 20.85 -26.63 7.36
N SER A 12 21.13 -26.45 6.07
CA SER A 12 20.72 -27.28 4.91
C SER A 12 22.02 -27.61 4.13
N PRO A 13 22.11 -28.53 3.13
CA PRO A 13 21.05 -29.09 2.26
C PRO A 13 21.29 -30.58 1.83
N GLU A 14 20.68 -30.97 0.69
CA GLU A 14 20.78 -32.22 -0.12
C GLU A 14 19.75 -33.31 0.23
N GLU A 15 18.99 -33.93 -0.68
CA GLU A 15 19.02 -34.00 -2.15
C GLU A 15 17.63 -34.47 -2.66
N SER A 16 17.33 -34.21 -3.93
CA SER A 16 16.04 -34.44 -4.64
C SER A 16 16.13 -35.72 -5.53
N PRO A 17 15.31 -35.96 -6.57
CA PRO A 17 13.90 -36.40 -6.64
C PRO A 17 13.73 -37.72 -7.47
N MET A 18 12.54 -38.35 -7.48
CA MET A 18 11.96 -39.00 -8.70
C MET A 18 10.57 -39.62 -8.46
N GLN A 19 9.57 -39.13 -9.21
CA GLN A 19 8.41 -39.90 -9.71
C GLN A 19 8.75 -40.41 -11.14
N PRO A 20 7.89 -41.13 -11.92
CA PRO A 20 6.52 -41.65 -11.71
C PRO A 20 6.38 -43.14 -12.16
N ASP A 21 5.19 -43.77 -12.10
CA ASP A 21 4.37 -44.07 -13.30
C ASP A 21 3.16 -44.98 -13.06
N ARG A 22 2.17 -44.82 -13.94
CA ARG A 22 0.86 -45.49 -14.04
C ARG A 22 0.99 -46.94 -14.52
N ASN A 23 0.08 -47.84 -14.10
CA ASN A 23 -0.73 -48.60 -15.08
C ASN A 23 -1.98 -49.30 -14.52
N LYS A 24 -3.00 -49.37 -15.38
CA LYS A 24 -4.31 -50.02 -15.21
C LYS A 24 -4.24 -51.53 -15.52
N SER A 25 -5.40 -52.19 -15.30
CA SER A 25 -5.86 -53.49 -15.86
C SER A 25 -5.67 -54.69 -14.92
N SER A 26 -6.46 -55.76 -14.94
CA SER A 26 -7.81 -56.08 -15.43
C SER A 26 -8.01 -57.57 -15.14
N MET A 27 -9.20 -57.95 -14.65
CA MET A 27 -9.89 -59.23 -14.89
C MET A 27 -9.37 -60.60 -14.39
N ARG A 28 -10.31 -61.27 -13.70
CA ARG A 28 -10.85 -62.63 -13.91
C ARG A 28 -10.09 -63.88 -13.43
N GLY A 29 -10.79 -64.58 -12.52
CA GLY A 29 -11.07 -66.03 -12.56
C GLY A 29 -9.92 -66.96 -12.15
N VAL A 30 -10.11 -68.19 -11.67
CA VAL A 30 -11.26 -69.07 -11.39
C VAL A 30 -10.66 -70.31 -10.67
N SER A 31 -11.50 -71.04 -9.93
CA SER A 31 -11.39 -72.48 -9.60
C SER A 31 -10.52 -72.97 -8.42
N THR A 32 -11.27 -73.57 -7.49
CA THR A 32 -11.04 -74.77 -6.67
C THR A 32 -9.88 -75.70 -7.05
N ASP A 33 -9.19 -76.24 -6.05
CA ASP A 33 -9.34 -77.65 -5.64
C ASP A 33 -8.61 -78.00 -4.34
N GLY A 34 -9.03 -79.11 -3.73
CA GLY A 34 -8.69 -79.52 -2.38
C GLY A 34 -7.45 -80.40 -2.19
N ALA A 35 -7.13 -80.53 -0.89
CA ALA A 35 -6.56 -81.69 -0.20
C ALA A 35 -5.08 -82.05 -0.41
N ALA A 36 -4.28 -82.01 0.66
CA ALA A 36 -4.15 -83.14 1.60
C ALA A 36 -2.81 -83.09 2.39
N ARG A 37 -2.93 -83.23 3.73
CA ARG A 37 -2.12 -84.09 4.63
C ARG A 37 -0.63 -83.76 4.81
N ASP A 38 0.06 -83.95 5.94
CA ASP A 38 -0.15 -84.68 7.19
C ASP A 38 0.91 -84.19 8.20
N ARG A 39 0.55 -84.12 9.49
CA ARG A 39 1.34 -84.80 10.54
C ARG A 39 0.54 -84.96 11.83
N CYS A 40 0.46 -86.22 12.22
CA CYS A 40 -0.21 -86.81 13.36
C CYS A 40 0.83 -87.11 14.45
N LEU A 41 0.50 -86.92 15.73
CA LEU A 41 0.80 -87.94 16.74
C LEU A 41 -0.06 -87.73 18.01
N CYS A 42 -0.91 -88.72 18.27
CA CYS A 42 -1.67 -88.90 19.50
C CYS A 42 -0.84 -89.70 20.53
N LEU A 43 -1.10 -89.47 21.81
CA LEU A 43 -1.05 -90.52 22.83
C LEU A 43 -2.32 -90.45 23.71
N ARG A 44 -2.96 -91.62 23.80
CA ARG A 44 -4.19 -92.06 24.50
C ARG A 44 -3.96 -92.11 26.04
N HIS A 45 -4.88 -92.32 26.98
CA HIS A 45 -6.29 -92.74 27.07
C HIS A 45 -6.76 -92.57 28.54
N ALA A 46 -8.03 -92.27 28.82
CA ALA A 46 -8.83 -92.91 29.89
C ALA A 46 -10.30 -92.40 29.92
N GLY A 47 -11.22 -93.25 29.46
CA GLY A 47 -12.65 -93.47 29.81
C GLY A 47 -13.60 -92.36 30.31
N PRO A 48 -14.90 -92.41 29.93
CA PRO A 48 -15.92 -91.46 30.36
C PRO A 48 -16.44 -91.81 31.76
N LYS A 49 -16.56 -90.82 32.65
CA LYS A 49 -17.44 -90.89 33.82
C LYS A 49 -18.57 -89.89 33.66
N THR A 50 -19.76 -90.42 33.48
CA THR A 50 -21.03 -89.70 33.63
C THR A 50 -21.05 -89.01 34.99
N ARG A 51 -21.00 -87.67 35.00
CA ARG A 51 -21.41 -86.88 36.16
C ARG A 51 -22.89 -86.53 35.99
N PRO A 52 -23.73 -86.67 37.03
CA PRO A 52 -25.13 -86.26 36.98
C PRO A 52 -25.22 -84.76 36.71
N PRO A 53 -26.34 -84.25 36.14
CA PRO A 53 -26.50 -82.84 35.88
C PRO A 53 -26.34 -82.05 37.19
N GLY A 54 -25.24 -81.31 37.31
CA GLY A 54 -25.13 -80.24 38.30
C GLY A 54 -26.21 -79.21 37.99
N PRO A 55 -26.73 -78.49 39.01
CA PRO A 55 -27.79 -77.51 38.79
C PRO A 55 -27.29 -76.52 37.73
N ILE A 56 -28.16 -76.23 36.76
CA ILE A 56 -27.98 -75.07 35.88
C ILE A 56 -27.89 -73.88 36.82
N VAL A 57 -26.68 -73.39 37.06
CA VAL A 57 -26.47 -72.09 37.69
C VAL A 57 -26.91 -71.10 36.64
N PHE A 58 -28.20 -70.76 36.66
CA PHE A 58 -28.63 -69.46 36.17
C PHE A 58 -27.85 -68.46 37.00
N LEU A 59 -26.78 -67.90 36.43
CA LEU A 59 -26.20 -66.67 36.93
C LEU A 59 -27.35 -65.68 36.94
N GLY A 60 -27.87 -65.46 38.16
CA GLY A 60 -28.95 -64.54 38.40
C GLY A 60 -28.59 -63.21 37.77
N ASP A 61 -29.54 -62.71 36.97
CA ASP A 61 -29.58 -61.33 36.53
C ASP A 61 -29.55 -60.47 37.80
N ASP A 62 -28.41 -59.84 38.07
CA ASP A 62 -28.22 -59.03 39.28
C ASP A 62 -29.07 -57.76 39.10
N PRO A 63 -30.21 -57.60 39.80
CA PRO A 63 -31.08 -56.48 39.57
C PRO A 63 -30.48 -55.24 40.25
N SER A 64 -30.53 -54.10 39.55
CA SER A 64 -30.41 -52.74 40.11
C SER A 64 -29.02 -52.09 40.28
N ARG A 65 -28.17 -52.16 39.24
CA ARG A 65 -27.21 -51.06 38.94
C ARG A 65 -27.76 -50.10 37.87
N ARG A 66 -28.85 -49.43 38.29
CA ARG A 66 -29.29 -48.05 38.05
C ARG A 66 -28.96 -47.43 36.67
N GLY A 67 -29.97 -47.37 35.81
CA GLY A 67 -30.03 -46.51 34.60
C GLY A 67 -29.90 -45.00 34.86
N ILE A 68 -29.52 -44.58 36.07
CA ILE A 68 -29.22 -43.20 36.43
C ILE A 68 -28.04 -42.66 35.61
N ILE A 69 -27.10 -43.53 35.20
CA ILE A 69 -25.98 -43.16 34.31
C ILE A 69 -26.51 -42.83 32.91
N VAL A 70 -27.51 -43.55 32.40
CA VAL A 70 -28.12 -43.26 31.10
C VAL A 70 -28.85 -41.92 31.15
N VAL A 71 -29.58 -41.63 32.23
CA VAL A 71 -30.25 -40.34 32.44
C VAL A 71 -29.22 -39.20 32.54
N LEU A 72 -28.16 -39.39 33.32
CA LEU A 72 -27.07 -38.41 33.47
C LEU A 72 -26.32 -38.20 32.15
N ALA A 73 -26.04 -39.27 31.40
CA ALA A 73 -25.37 -39.21 30.11
C ALA A 73 -26.25 -38.51 29.07
N ALA A 74 -27.55 -38.79 29.03
CA ALA A 74 -28.49 -38.10 28.15
C ALA A 74 -28.55 -36.59 28.47
N PHE A 75 -28.60 -36.23 29.75
CA PHE A 75 -28.56 -34.83 30.18
C PHE A 75 -27.23 -34.15 29.80
N LEU A 76 -26.09 -34.78 30.09
CA LEU A 76 -24.77 -34.26 29.72
C LEU A 76 -24.60 -34.13 28.20
N MET A 77 -25.14 -35.05 27.42
CA MET A 77 -25.10 -34.99 25.95
C MET A 77 -25.82 -33.75 25.43
N VAL A 78 -26.99 -33.41 26.00
CA VAL A 78 -27.72 -32.18 25.67
C VAL A 78 -26.87 -30.94 26.00
N VAL A 79 -26.24 -30.92 27.16
CA VAL A 79 -25.36 -29.81 27.57
C VAL A 79 -24.17 -29.67 26.62
N VAL A 80 -23.51 -30.78 26.28
CA VAL A 80 -22.37 -30.79 25.33
C VAL A 80 -22.80 -30.31 23.95
N PHE A 81 -23.91 -30.78 23.42
CA PHE A 81 -24.43 -30.30 22.13
C PHE A 81 -24.81 -28.82 22.17
N GLY A 82 -25.36 -28.33 23.28
CA GLY A 82 -25.63 -26.91 23.49
C GLY A 82 -24.36 -26.06 23.39
N PHE A 83 -23.25 -26.49 24.02
CA PHE A 83 -21.97 -25.78 23.92
C PHE A 83 -21.35 -25.87 22.52
N VAL A 84 -21.47 -27.00 21.82
CA VAL A 84 -20.99 -27.15 20.44
C VAL A 84 -21.76 -26.21 19.51
N ALA A 85 -23.09 -26.22 19.59
CA ALA A 85 -23.97 -25.33 18.83
C ALA A 85 -23.59 -23.85 19.03
N PHE A 86 -23.46 -23.44 20.29
CA PHE A 86 -23.03 -22.09 20.65
C PHE A 86 -21.66 -21.73 20.09
N THR A 87 -20.70 -22.66 20.15
CA THR A 87 -19.35 -22.46 19.62
C THR A 87 -19.34 -22.28 18.10
N VAL A 88 -20.17 -23.04 17.37
CA VAL A 88 -20.28 -22.92 15.91
C VAL A 88 -20.85 -21.55 15.52
N ASP A 89 -21.91 -21.10 16.16
CA ASP A 89 -22.53 -19.81 15.84
C ASP A 89 -21.59 -18.63 16.16
N ILE A 90 -20.93 -18.64 17.32
CA ILE A 90 -19.94 -17.60 17.64
C ILE A 90 -18.76 -17.65 16.68
N GLY A 91 -18.25 -18.85 16.39
CA GLY A 91 -17.16 -19.03 15.43
C GLY A 91 -17.52 -18.42 14.07
N PHE A 92 -18.73 -18.67 13.60
CA PHE A 92 -19.21 -18.11 12.34
C PHE A 92 -19.34 -16.58 12.39
N ILE A 93 -19.94 -16.01 13.44
CA ILE A 93 -20.00 -14.55 13.64
C ILE A 93 -18.61 -13.92 13.62
N THR A 94 -17.64 -14.51 14.33
CA THR A 94 -16.27 -13.98 14.40
C THR A 94 -15.55 -14.05 13.06
N LEU A 95 -15.76 -15.13 12.29
CA LEU A 95 -15.23 -15.27 10.94
C LEU A 95 -15.78 -14.18 10.01
N VAL A 96 -17.11 -13.97 10.01
CA VAL A 96 -17.74 -12.98 9.14
C VAL A 96 -17.33 -11.56 9.53
N LYS A 97 -17.20 -11.25 10.82
CA LYS A 97 -16.67 -9.95 11.26
C LYS A 97 -15.25 -9.71 10.74
N ALA A 98 -14.38 -10.72 10.77
CA ALA A 98 -13.02 -10.60 10.24
C ALA A 98 -13.01 -10.39 8.72
N GLN A 99 -13.88 -11.09 7.98
CA GLN A 99 -14.04 -10.92 6.55
C GLN A 99 -14.54 -9.51 6.19
N MET A 100 -15.57 -9.02 6.90
CA MET A 100 -16.08 -7.65 6.72
C MET A 100 -15.02 -6.61 7.07
N GLN A 101 -14.20 -6.82 8.10
CA GLN A 101 -13.12 -5.90 8.44
C GLN A 101 -12.08 -5.82 7.32
N ALA A 102 -11.69 -6.96 6.74
CA ALA A 102 -10.77 -6.98 5.60
C ALA A 102 -11.34 -6.22 4.39
N ALA A 103 -12.65 -6.38 4.12
CA ALA A 103 -13.36 -5.61 3.09
C ALA A 103 -13.33 -4.11 3.38
N SER A 104 -13.56 -3.71 4.63
CA SER A 104 -13.57 -2.32 5.08
C SER A 104 -12.18 -1.67 4.96
N ASP A 105 -11.12 -2.38 5.36
CA ASP A 105 -9.74 -1.91 5.24
C ASP A 105 -9.35 -1.74 3.76
N ALA A 106 -9.71 -2.70 2.90
CA ALA A 106 -9.44 -2.65 1.46
C ALA A 106 -10.20 -1.51 0.77
N ALA A 107 -11.50 -1.36 1.06
CA ALA A 107 -12.32 -0.27 0.54
C ALA A 107 -11.78 1.11 0.97
N THR A 108 -11.36 1.24 2.24
CA THR A 108 -10.81 2.50 2.76
C THR A 108 -9.50 2.88 2.08
N LEU A 109 -8.60 1.92 1.87
CA LEU A 109 -7.31 2.17 1.20
C LEU A 109 -7.51 2.54 -0.27
N ALA A 110 -8.43 1.87 -0.98
CA ALA A 110 -8.75 2.19 -2.37
C ALA A 110 -9.36 3.60 -2.48
N ALA A 111 -10.36 3.91 -1.66
CA ALA A 111 -10.95 5.25 -1.61
C ALA A 111 -9.90 6.34 -1.35
N CYS A 112 -8.95 6.05 -0.47
CA CYS A 112 -7.90 7.00 -0.11
C CYS A 112 -6.88 7.23 -1.24
N LEU A 113 -6.69 6.28 -2.17
CA LEU A 113 -5.81 6.47 -3.33
C LEU A 113 -6.40 7.48 -4.33
N GLU A 114 -7.72 7.43 -4.56
CA GLU A 114 -8.42 8.32 -5.49
C GLU A 114 -8.39 9.80 -5.07
N LEU A 115 -8.08 10.09 -3.80
CA LEU A 115 -7.94 11.46 -3.32
C LEU A 115 -6.66 12.16 -3.79
N THR A 116 -5.69 11.43 -4.34
CA THR A 116 -4.36 11.95 -4.68
C THR A 116 -4.41 13.13 -5.64
N ASP A 117 -5.27 13.04 -6.67
CA ASP A 117 -5.32 14.01 -7.76
C ASP A 117 -6.06 15.30 -7.40
N ALA A 118 -6.76 15.33 -6.25
CA ALA A 118 -7.38 16.53 -5.69
C ALA A 118 -6.50 17.22 -4.62
N LEU A 119 -5.27 16.74 -4.38
CA LEU A 119 -4.36 17.31 -3.41
C LEU A 119 -3.39 18.32 -4.02
N GLY A 120 -2.74 19.08 -3.13
CA GLY A 120 -1.69 20.03 -3.48
C GLY A 120 -2.21 21.35 -4.08
N PRO A 121 -1.28 22.23 -4.49
CA PRO A 121 -1.61 23.56 -5.00
C PRO A 121 -2.21 23.57 -6.41
N TYR A 122 -2.08 22.45 -7.15
CA TYR A 122 -2.59 22.28 -8.52
C TYR A 122 -3.32 20.95 -8.61
N PRO A 123 -4.55 20.87 -8.07
CA PRO A 123 -5.34 19.67 -8.18
C PRO A 123 -5.70 19.43 -9.65
N LEU A 124 -5.54 18.19 -10.11
CA LEU A 124 -5.93 17.76 -11.47
C LEU A 124 -7.44 17.62 -11.59
N ILE A 125 -8.10 17.25 -10.49
CA ILE A 125 -9.56 17.09 -10.39
C ILE A 125 -10.11 17.86 -9.20
N SER A 126 -11.40 18.18 -9.25
CA SER A 126 -12.06 18.83 -8.12
C SER A 126 -12.16 17.90 -6.90
N SER A 127 -12.32 18.47 -5.70
CA SER A 127 -12.55 17.66 -4.49
C SER A 127 -13.81 16.82 -4.56
N ASP A 128 -14.83 17.28 -5.28
CA ASP A 128 -16.11 16.60 -5.42
C ASP A 128 -15.98 15.39 -6.36
N GLU A 129 -15.27 15.56 -7.47
CA GLU A 129 -14.95 14.47 -8.41
C GLU A 129 -14.07 13.39 -7.76
N ALA A 130 -13.07 13.80 -6.95
CA ALA A 130 -12.27 12.84 -6.19
C ALA A 130 -13.10 12.04 -5.17
N GLN A 131 -14.13 12.63 -4.58
CA GLN A 131 -15.05 11.90 -3.70
C GLN A 131 -15.89 10.89 -4.46
N GLU A 132 -16.39 11.24 -5.65
CA GLU A 132 -17.15 10.31 -6.51
C GLU A 132 -16.29 9.11 -6.92
N ASN A 133 -15.06 9.36 -7.40
CA ASN A 133 -14.10 8.31 -7.75
C ASN A 133 -13.75 7.43 -6.53
N ALA A 134 -13.53 8.05 -5.36
CA ALA A 134 -13.24 7.34 -4.13
C ALA A 134 -14.41 6.45 -3.66
N LEU A 135 -15.66 6.92 -3.78
CA LEU A 135 -16.85 6.15 -3.47
C LEU A 135 -16.99 4.93 -4.39
N GLU A 136 -16.76 5.12 -5.70
CA GLU A 136 -16.80 4.02 -6.66
C GLU A 136 -15.72 2.97 -6.35
N ALA A 137 -14.46 3.39 -6.16
CA ALA A 137 -13.37 2.50 -5.80
C ALA A 137 -13.65 1.74 -4.50
N ALA A 138 -14.18 2.42 -3.48
CA ALA A 138 -14.56 1.79 -2.22
C ALA A 138 -15.64 0.71 -2.41
N ALA A 139 -16.68 0.99 -3.19
CA ALA A 139 -17.77 0.08 -3.47
C ALA A 139 -17.29 -1.15 -4.25
N GLN A 140 -16.48 -0.96 -5.29
CA GLN A 140 -15.91 -2.06 -6.08
C GLN A 140 -15.08 -3.02 -5.19
N LEU A 141 -14.26 -2.46 -4.30
CA LEU A 141 -13.46 -3.28 -3.39
C LEU A 141 -14.32 -3.99 -2.34
N ALA A 142 -15.36 -3.35 -1.81
CA ALA A 142 -16.30 -3.99 -0.89
C ALA A 142 -17.04 -5.17 -1.56
N GLU A 143 -17.47 -5.01 -2.81
CA GLU A 143 -18.20 -6.04 -3.57
C GLU A 143 -17.35 -7.29 -3.88
N MET A 144 -16.03 -7.15 -4.01
CA MET A 144 -15.13 -8.27 -4.25
C MET A 144 -14.89 -9.16 -3.02
N HIS A 145 -15.29 -8.70 -1.82
CA HIS A 145 -15.04 -9.43 -0.58
C HIS A 145 -16.27 -10.22 -0.12
N PRO A 146 -16.07 -11.49 0.30
CA PRO A 146 -17.13 -12.27 0.91
C PRO A 146 -17.43 -11.79 2.34
N ALA A 147 -18.65 -12.04 2.80
CA ALA A 147 -19.07 -11.81 4.18
C ALA A 147 -19.99 -12.94 4.64
N GLY A 148 -19.42 -14.09 4.99
CA GLY A 148 -20.15 -15.31 5.32
C GLY A 148 -20.67 -16.00 4.06
N GLU A 149 -22.00 -16.10 3.96
CA GLU A 149 -22.70 -16.66 2.81
C GLU A 149 -22.88 -15.66 1.65
N LEU A 150 -22.64 -14.37 1.91
CA LEU A 150 -22.66 -13.34 0.87
C LEU A 150 -21.33 -13.36 0.10
N SER A 151 -21.42 -13.48 -1.22
CA SER A 151 -20.26 -13.39 -2.12
C SER A 151 -19.85 -11.95 -2.43
N SER A 152 -20.71 -10.99 -2.15
CA SER A 152 -20.48 -9.56 -2.33
C SER A 152 -21.12 -8.79 -1.18
N LEU A 153 -20.48 -7.69 -0.78
CA LEU A 153 -20.96 -6.79 0.26
C LEU A 153 -21.13 -5.40 -0.34
N ALA A 154 -22.34 -4.85 -0.30
CA ALA A 154 -22.57 -3.51 -0.80
C ALA A 154 -22.12 -2.46 0.21
N LEU A 155 -21.58 -1.35 -0.30
CA LEU A 155 -21.22 -0.19 0.51
C LEU A 155 -22.30 0.89 0.36
N ASP A 156 -22.81 1.38 1.48
CA ASP A 156 -23.65 2.56 1.49
C ASP A 156 -22.76 3.81 1.42
N PRO A 157 -22.95 4.73 0.45
CA PRO A 157 -22.19 5.97 0.38
C PRO A 157 -22.25 6.81 1.67
N GLN A 158 -23.30 6.68 2.49
CA GLN A 158 -23.41 7.37 3.77
C GLN A 158 -22.45 6.83 4.85
N ASP A 159 -21.97 5.59 4.68
CA ASP A 159 -21.01 4.97 5.60
C ASP A 159 -19.55 5.30 5.24
N VAL A 160 -19.36 6.17 4.23
CA VAL A 160 -18.07 6.73 3.83
C VAL A 160 -17.96 8.17 4.29
N GLN A 161 -16.90 8.50 5.01
CA GLN A 161 -16.60 9.85 5.49
C GLN A 161 -15.25 10.30 4.96
N PHE A 162 -15.22 11.49 4.37
CA PHE A 162 -14.01 12.14 3.90
C PHE A 162 -13.52 13.15 4.93
N GLY A 163 -12.21 13.27 5.07
CA GLY A 163 -11.61 14.17 6.04
C GLY A 163 -10.15 14.49 5.76
N ARG A 164 -9.59 15.24 6.69
CA ARG A 164 -8.20 15.67 6.71
C ARG A 164 -7.47 15.02 7.87
N TYR A 165 -6.29 14.45 7.64
CA TYR A 165 -5.42 13.90 8.66
C TYR A 165 -4.05 14.60 8.62
N GLU A 166 -3.76 15.39 9.65
CA GLU A 166 -2.59 16.25 9.67
C GLU A 166 -1.99 16.39 11.08
N TRP A 167 -0.77 16.90 11.14
CA TRP A 167 -0.09 17.16 12.41
C TRP A 167 -0.65 18.41 13.09
N ASN A 168 -1.21 18.24 14.28
CA ASN A 168 -1.58 19.35 15.15
C ASN A 168 -0.37 19.78 15.98
N SER A 169 0.20 20.94 15.66
CA SER A 169 1.36 21.49 16.37
C SER A 169 1.07 21.90 17.81
N THR A 170 -0.18 22.17 18.16
CA THR A 170 -0.58 22.53 19.53
C THR A 170 -0.68 21.29 20.41
N GLU A 171 -1.30 20.23 19.90
CA GLU A 171 -1.52 18.97 20.62
C GLU A 171 -0.35 17.98 20.48
N GLN A 172 0.60 18.26 19.59
CA GLN A 172 1.73 17.39 19.27
C GLN A 172 1.26 15.96 18.90
N THR A 173 0.15 15.88 18.17
CA THR A 173 -0.45 14.62 17.72
C THR A 173 -1.02 14.78 16.33
N TRP A 174 -1.19 13.65 15.65
CA TRP A 174 -1.95 13.60 14.41
C TRP A 174 -3.45 13.59 14.71
N VAL A 175 -4.21 14.40 13.99
CA VAL A 175 -5.65 14.59 14.20
C VAL A 175 -6.41 14.40 12.89
N ALA A 176 -7.54 13.68 12.96
CA ALA A 176 -8.49 13.53 11.87
C ALA A 176 -9.65 14.54 12.01
N THR A 177 -9.83 15.40 11.02
CA THR A 177 -10.93 16.37 10.93
C THR A 177 -11.83 15.98 9.75
N TRP A 178 -13.05 15.54 10.03
CA TRP A 178 -13.98 15.04 9.00
C TRP A 178 -14.84 16.16 8.41
N GLY A 179 -15.15 16.08 7.11
CA GLY A 179 -16.00 17.03 6.40
C GLY A 179 -15.33 18.34 5.99
N ALA A 180 -13.99 18.45 6.09
CA ALA A 180 -13.23 19.63 5.70
C ALA A 180 -12.23 19.29 4.59
N PRO A 181 -12.34 19.89 3.38
CA PRO A 181 -11.32 19.77 2.34
C PRO A 181 -10.06 20.58 2.68
N PRO A 182 -8.91 20.30 2.05
CA PRO A 182 -8.66 19.20 1.11
C PRO A 182 -8.70 17.84 1.83
N PHE A 183 -9.24 16.82 1.14
CA PHE A 183 -9.40 15.49 1.71
C PHE A 183 -8.14 14.66 1.46
N ASN A 184 -7.49 14.20 2.53
CA ASN A 184 -6.38 13.24 2.46
C ASN A 184 -6.62 12.00 3.33
N ALA A 185 -7.82 11.88 3.90
CA ALA A 185 -8.23 10.76 4.74
C ALA A 185 -9.66 10.32 4.43
N VAL A 186 -9.87 9.01 4.54
CA VAL A 186 -11.18 8.37 4.35
C VAL A 186 -11.45 7.47 5.54
N ARG A 187 -12.72 7.37 5.92
CA ARG A 187 -13.23 6.37 6.84
C ARG A 187 -14.39 5.62 6.21
N VAL A 188 -14.35 4.29 6.27
CA VAL A 188 -15.40 3.41 5.77
C VAL A 188 -15.92 2.53 6.89
N THR A 189 -17.23 2.38 6.97
CA THR A 189 -17.90 1.40 7.82
C THR A 189 -18.72 0.45 6.95
N LEU A 190 -18.71 -0.84 7.27
CA LEU A 190 -19.51 -1.83 6.56
C LEU A 190 -20.47 -2.49 7.52
N ARG A 191 -21.71 -2.70 7.07
CA ARG A 191 -22.80 -3.25 7.87
C ARG A 191 -23.53 -4.37 7.15
N ARG A 192 -24.01 -5.31 7.96
CA ARG A 192 -25.06 -6.27 7.62
C ARG A 192 -26.24 -5.99 8.54
N GLY A 193 -27.39 -5.72 7.95
CA GLY A 193 -28.56 -5.13 8.60
C GLY A 193 -29.15 -5.94 9.75
N THR A 194 -30.12 -5.34 10.43
CA THR A 194 -30.91 -5.96 11.50
C THR A 194 -32.17 -6.60 10.93
N THR A 195 -32.36 -7.90 11.08
CA THR A 195 -33.70 -8.50 10.89
C THR A 195 -34.50 -8.25 12.17
N ALA A 196 -35.51 -7.38 12.11
CA ALA A 196 -36.53 -7.37 13.17
C ALA A 196 -37.31 -8.69 13.13
N ALA A 197 -37.61 -9.26 14.29
CA ALA A 197 -38.46 -10.44 14.41
C ALA A 197 -39.84 -10.17 13.79
N GLY A 198 -40.17 -10.84 12.68
CA GLY A 198 -41.51 -10.82 12.08
C GLY A 198 -41.64 -10.22 10.68
N GLY A 199 -40.55 -9.81 10.02
CA GLY A 199 -40.60 -9.35 8.63
C GLY A 199 -39.70 -8.15 8.37
N ILE A 200 -39.36 -7.96 7.10
CA ILE A 200 -38.47 -6.91 6.60
C ILE A 200 -39.15 -5.56 6.83
N GLN A 201 -38.72 -4.82 7.85
CA GLN A 201 -38.74 -3.36 7.87
C GLN A 201 -37.52 -2.85 8.62
N GLY A 202 -36.62 -2.17 7.90
CA GLY A 202 -35.40 -1.58 8.44
C GLY A 202 -34.23 -1.57 7.45
N GLY A 203 -34.29 -0.69 6.45
CA GLY A 203 -33.16 0.09 5.95
C GLY A 203 -32.05 -0.53 5.10
N ASP A 204 -31.78 -1.84 5.16
CA ASP A 204 -30.66 -2.43 4.42
C ASP A 204 -31.05 -3.77 3.78
N SER A 205 -31.86 -3.70 2.72
CA SER A 205 -32.19 -4.86 1.89
C SER A 205 -30.98 -5.36 1.08
N VAL A 206 -29.87 -4.62 1.09
CA VAL A 206 -28.70 -4.90 0.27
C VAL A 206 -27.77 -5.87 0.99
N ASN A 207 -27.53 -5.66 2.28
CA ASN A 207 -26.73 -6.56 3.11
C ASN A 207 -27.60 -7.20 4.22
N PRO A 208 -28.28 -8.33 3.98
CA PRO A 208 -29.13 -8.97 5.00
C PRO A 208 -28.32 -9.42 6.22
N ALA A 209 -28.99 -9.51 7.38
CA ALA A 209 -28.39 -10.02 8.62
C ALA A 209 -27.82 -11.44 8.45
N LEU A 210 -26.79 -11.78 9.23
CA LEU A 210 -26.14 -13.10 9.19
C LEU A 210 -27.09 -14.19 9.72
N PRO A 211 -27.50 -15.20 8.94
CA PRO A 211 -28.27 -16.34 9.46
C PRO A 211 -27.39 -17.19 10.37
N LEU A 212 -27.95 -17.59 11.52
CA LEU A 212 -27.28 -18.45 12.50
C LEU A 212 -27.74 -19.90 12.34
N PHE A 213 -26.89 -20.86 12.69
CA PHE A 213 -27.18 -22.28 12.48
C PHE A 213 -28.02 -22.88 13.62
N PHE A 214 -27.69 -22.59 14.88
CA PHE A 214 -28.31 -23.24 16.03
C PHE A 214 -29.02 -22.29 17.01
N ALA A 215 -28.63 -21.02 17.04
CA ALA A 215 -29.31 -19.94 17.75
C ALA A 215 -30.83 -19.82 17.44
N PRO A 216 -31.36 -20.23 16.26
CA PRO A 216 -32.80 -20.31 16.03
C PRO A 216 -33.57 -21.10 17.10
N VAL A 217 -32.96 -22.11 17.72
CA VAL A 217 -33.57 -22.90 18.80
C VAL A 217 -33.85 -22.05 20.05
N LEU A 218 -33.08 -20.97 20.24
CA LEU A 218 -33.24 -19.99 21.31
C LEU A 218 -34.04 -18.75 20.88
N GLY A 219 -34.63 -18.77 19.68
CA GLY A 219 -35.42 -17.67 19.13
C GLY A 219 -34.61 -16.58 18.42
N GLN A 220 -33.30 -16.76 18.22
CA GLN A 220 -32.42 -15.82 17.52
C GLN A 220 -32.08 -16.37 16.12
N GLN A 221 -32.75 -15.87 15.09
CA GLN A 221 -32.59 -16.38 13.71
C GLN A 221 -31.37 -15.78 13.01
N THR A 222 -31.02 -14.54 13.35
CA THR A 222 -29.97 -13.79 12.66
C THR A 222 -29.14 -12.94 13.62
N ALA A 223 -27.97 -12.52 13.16
CA ALA A 223 -27.10 -11.56 13.84
C ALA A 223 -26.82 -10.36 12.92
N ALA A 224 -27.07 -9.15 13.43
CA ALA A 224 -26.61 -7.92 12.79
C ALA A 224 -25.10 -7.75 13.05
N LEU A 225 -24.37 -7.31 12.03
CA LEU A 225 -22.92 -7.14 12.10
C LEU A 225 -22.53 -5.77 11.56
N GLU A 226 -21.53 -5.18 12.20
CA GLU A 226 -20.93 -3.92 11.78
C GLU A 226 -19.41 -4.04 11.98
N THR A 227 -18.63 -3.48 11.08
CA THR A 227 -17.17 -3.42 11.21
C THR A 227 -16.76 -2.34 12.21
N LYS A 228 -15.53 -2.43 12.71
CA LYS A 228 -14.90 -1.24 13.26
C LYS A 228 -14.63 -0.31 12.08
N ALA A 229 -15.01 0.96 12.20
CA ALA A 229 -14.72 1.97 11.18
C ALA A 229 -13.22 1.94 10.84
N ALA A 230 -12.90 1.54 9.62
CA ALA A 230 -11.55 1.57 9.08
C ALA A 230 -11.28 2.99 8.62
N SER A 231 -10.12 3.55 8.99
CA SER A 231 -9.71 4.89 8.56
C SER A 231 -8.35 4.78 7.91
N ALA A 232 -8.14 5.44 6.77
CA ALA A 232 -6.85 5.52 6.09
C ALA A 232 -6.53 6.96 5.75
N ALA A 233 -5.24 7.28 5.66
CA ALA A 233 -4.78 8.60 5.24
C ALA A 233 -3.50 8.55 4.40
N LEU A 234 -3.39 9.51 3.50
CA LEU A 234 -2.18 9.96 2.83
C LEU A 234 -1.49 10.97 3.76
N MET A 235 -0.44 10.58 4.52
CA MET A 235 0.20 11.58 5.40
C MET A 235 1.08 12.50 4.57
N PRO A 236 1.04 13.83 4.84
CA PRO A 236 1.96 14.76 4.25
C PRO A 236 3.39 14.47 4.72
N GLY A 237 4.35 14.63 3.82
CA GLY A 237 5.73 14.25 4.05
C GLY A 237 6.76 15.21 3.49
N ARG A 238 7.96 15.17 4.06
CA ARG A 238 9.14 15.91 3.61
C ARG A 238 10.34 14.99 3.66
N GLY A 239 10.91 14.72 2.48
CA GLY A 239 12.06 13.85 2.33
C GLY A 239 11.71 12.37 2.19
N PHE A 240 12.76 11.55 2.13
CA PHE A 240 12.69 10.17 1.69
C PHE A 240 13.51 9.23 2.58
N ARG A 241 13.04 8.00 2.74
CA ARG A 241 13.79 6.89 3.32
C ARG A 241 13.55 5.64 2.50
N ILE A 242 14.59 4.86 2.25
CA ILE A 242 14.48 3.60 1.51
C ILE A 242 14.28 2.44 2.49
N ALA A 243 13.32 1.57 2.19
CA ALA A 243 13.31 0.20 2.69
C ALA A 243 13.98 -0.71 1.63
N ALA A 244 14.60 -1.82 2.05
CA ALA A 244 15.34 -2.71 1.16
C ALA A 244 14.58 -3.03 -0.15
N ASN A 245 15.29 -3.02 -1.28
CA ASN A 245 14.75 -3.23 -2.64
C ASN A 245 13.77 -2.15 -3.15
N GLN A 246 13.82 -0.93 -2.63
CA GLN A 246 13.07 0.21 -3.19
C GLN A 246 14.01 1.28 -3.76
N THR A 247 13.49 2.09 -4.67
CA THR A 247 14.14 3.30 -5.15
C THR A 247 13.34 4.54 -4.76
N VAL A 248 14.02 5.69 -4.70
CA VAL A 248 13.44 7.00 -4.39
C VAL A 248 13.37 7.80 -5.68
N PRO A 249 12.20 8.35 -6.07
CA PRO A 249 12.01 9.05 -7.33
C PRO A 249 12.57 10.48 -7.29
N VAL A 250 13.76 10.68 -6.72
CA VAL A 250 14.47 11.97 -6.73
C VAL A 250 15.26 12.09 -8.02
N LEU A 251 15.10 13.22 -8.70
CA LEU A 251 15.86 13.54 -9.89
C LEU A 251 17.18 14.23 -9.49
N PRO A 252 18.35 13.82 -10.05
CA PRO A 252 19.63 14.46 -9.79
C PRO A 252 19.79 15.80 -10.55
N ILE A 253 18.72 16.61 -10.61
CA ILE A 253 18.67 17.93 -11.24
C ILE A 253 17.99 18.88 -10.28
N THR A 254 18.64 20.00 -9.97
CA THR A 254 18.18 21.00 -9.01
C THR A 254 17.39 22.13 -9.65
N ILE A 255 16.56 22.80 -8.85
CA ILE A 255 15.84 24.01 -9.22
C ILE A 255 16.09 25.09 -8.17
N ASP A 256 16.23 26.34 -8.60
CA ASP A 256 16.39 27.45 -7.69
C ASP A 256 15.05 27.77 -6.99
N GLN A 257 15.09 27.86 -5.66
CA GLN A 257 13.89 28.10 -4.87
C GLN A 257 13.12 29.38 -5.27
N PRO A 258 13.79 30.51 -5.62
CA PRO A 258 13.08 31.72 -6.03
C PRO A 258 12.24 31.53 -7.31
N ARG A 259 12.77 30.87 -8.36
CA ARG A 259 11.99 30.61 -9.58
C ARG A 259 10.88 29.61 -9.37
N TRP A 260 11.08 28.60 -8.53
CA TRP A 260 9.99 27.72 -8.14
C TRP A 260 8.86 28.51 -7.46
N LYS A 261 9.18 29.38 -6.51
CA LYS A 261 8.18 30.24 -5.85
C LYS A 261 7.52 31.23 -6.82
N ALA A 262 8.24 31.74 -7.81
CA ALA A 262 7.68 32.62 -8.84
C ALA A 262 6.68 31.87 -9.73
N LEU A 263 7.03 30.65 -10.17
CA LEU A 263 6.12 29.74 -10.87
C LEU A 263 4.85 29.52 -10.06
N LEU A 264 5.00 29.22 -8.77
CA LEU A 264 3.87 29.03 -7.87
C LEU A 264 2.99 30.28 -7.72
N ALA A 265 3.57 31.47 -7.91
CA ALA A 265 2.88 32.75 -7.83
C ALA A 265 2.28 33.22 -9.17
N GLY A 266 2.39 32.42 -10.24
CA GLY A 266 1.81 32.75 -11.55
C GLY A 266 2.83 33.15 -12.64
N ASP A 267 4.14 33.05 -12.38
CA ASP A 267 5.19 33.41 -13.34
C ASP A 267 5.72 32.17 -14.08
N GLY A 268 5.00 31.77 -15.13
CA GLY A 268 5.33 30.62 -15.97
C GLY A 268 4.54 30.63 -17.28
N GLU A 269 4.87 29.67 -18.15
CA GLU A 269 4.11 29.41 -19.37
C GLU A 269 3.13 28.25 -19.12
N ASP A 270 2.14 28.06 -19.99
CA ASP A 270 1.20 26.93 -19.93
C ASP A 270 1.02 26.42 -21.36
N ASN A 271 1.94 25.54 -21.75
CA ASN A 271 2.08 25.03 -23.12
C ASN A 271 1.86 23.52 -23.22
N PHE A 272 1.69 22.84 -22.08
CA PHE A 272 1.50 21.40 -22.02
C PHE A 272 0.22 21.07 -21.28
N GLU A 273 -0.42 20.01 -21.75
CA GLU A 273 -1.57 19.39 -21.11
C GLU A 273 -1.21 17.96 -20.76
N TYR A 274 -1.43 17.59 -19.50
CA TYR A 274 -1.32 16.21 -19.04
C TYR A 274 -2.66 15.50 -19.05
N ASP A 275 -2.71 14.35 -19.72
CA ASP A 275 -3.85 13.43 -19.68
C ASP A 275 -3.64 12.38 -18.58
N PRO A 276 -4.45 12.41 -17.49
CA PRO A 276 -4.33 11.46 -16.39
C PRO A 276 -4.71 10.02 -16.75
N GLU A 277 -5.57 9.81 -17.75
CA GLU A 277 -5.99 8.46 -18.16
C GLU A 277 -4.90 7.76 -18.97
N THR A 278 -4.25 8.49 -19.89
CA THR A 278 -3.22 7.90 -20.76
C THR A 278 -1.81 8.08 -20.25
N GLY A 279 -1.60 8.94 -19.24
CA GLY A 279 -0.28 9.29 -18.71
C GLY A 279 0.59 10.06 -19.69
N LYS A 280 -0.01 10.64 -20.73
CA LYS A 280 0.70 11.35 -21.81
C LYS A 280 0.66 12.85 -21.60
N VAL A 281 1.70 13.49 -22.09
CA VAL A 281 1.79 14.94 -22.19
C VAL A 281 1.64 15.32 -23.64
N ILE A 282 0.73 16.24 -23.94
CA ILE A 282 0.50 16.78 -25.27
C ILE A 282 0.66 18.31 -25.24
N PRO A 283 0.97 18.97 -26.38
CA PRO A 283 0.92 20.42 -26.45
C PRO A 283 -0.51 20.91 -26.22
N GLY A 284 -0.72 21.76 -25.22
CA GLY A 284 -2.04 22.15 -24.73
C GLY A 284 -1.94 23.17 -23.60
N SER A 285 -3.02 23.43 -22.87
CA SER A 285 -2.99 24.24 -21.65
C SER A 285 -3.91 23.58 -20.64
N ASP A 286 -3.36 23.18 -19.49
CA ASP A 286 -4.09 22.50 -18.40
C ASP A 286 -4.26 23.40 -17.16
N GLY A 287 -3.83 24.66 -17.24
CA GLY A 287 -3.89 25.62 -16.15
C GLY A 287 -2.75 25.47 -15.14
N ILE A 288 -1.84 24.50 -15.32
CA ILE A 288 -0.69 24.29 -14.45
C ILE A 288 0.56 24.81 -15.16
N LEU A 289 1.08 25.93 -14.65
CA LEU A 289 2.23 26.59 -15.25
C LEU A 289 3.48 25.71 -15.24
N GLU A 290 4.31 25.86 -16.28
CA GLU A 290 5.59 25.19 -16.41
C GLU A 290 6.79 26.12 -16.33
N LEU A 291 7.92 25.52 -15.96
CA LEU A 291 9.21 26.17 -15.84
C LEU A 291 10.26 25.43 -16.65
N ASN A 292 10.89 26.12 -17.59
CA ASN A 292 12.08 25.59 -18.23
C ASN A 292 13.29 25.70 -17.28
N ILE A 293 13.89 24.57 -16.92
CA ILE A 293 15.04 24.50 -16.00
C ILE A 293 16.38 24.38 -16.74
N TYR A 294 16.38 24.20 -18.07
CA TYR A 294 17.60 24.03 -18.86
C TYR A 294 17.60 24.75 -20.23
N PRO A 295 18.73 25.28 -20.71
CA PRO A 295 19.89 25.65 -19.93
C PRO A 295 19.46 26.75 -18.94
N GLY A 296 19.85 26.65 -17.67
CA GLY A 296 19.39 27.50 -16.56
C GLY A 296 19.65 29.01 -16.68
N GLN A 297 19.89 29.54 -17.88
CA GLN A 297 19.91 30.96 -18.14
C GLN A 297 18.52 31.53 -17.91
N SER A 298 18.43 32.37 -16.87
CA SER A 298 17.29 33.24 -16.63
C SER A 298 16.98 33.97 -17.94
N SER A 299 15.86 33.65 -18.58
CA SER A 299 15.25 34.60 -19.50
C SER A 299 14.76 35.74 -18.63
N SER A 300 15.64 36.71 -18.38
CA SER A 300 15.22 38.02 -17.88
C SER A 300 14.49 38.72 -19.01
N ASN A 301 13.24 38.31 -19.25
CA ASN A 301 12.17 39.09 -19.86
C ASN A 301 11.06 38.15 -20.34
N GLY A 302 9.89 38.25 -19.70
CA GLY A 302 8.68 38.37 -20.50
C GLY A 302 8.88 39.48 -21.54
N ASN A 303 8.37 39.23 -22.74
CA ASN A 303 8.50 40.01 -23.98
C ASN A 303 9.57 39.47 -24.95
N SER A 304 9.21 38.41 -25.67
CA SER A 304 9.59 38.24 -27.08
C SER A 304 9.02 39.43 -27.87
N GLY A 305 9.74 40.54 -27.78
CA GLY A 305 9.39 41.82 -28.36
C GLY A 305 10.67 42.61 -28.57
N ASN A 306 11.38 42.24 -29.63
CA ASN A 306 12.38 43.01 -30.35
C ASN A 306 13.58 43.58 -29.54
N GLY A 307 14.73 42.92 -29.68
CA GLY A 307 16.07 43.51 -29.67
C GLY A 307 16.43 44.57 -28.61
N LYS A 308 17.08 44.14 -27.52
CA LYS A 308 18.21 44.83 -26.88
C LYS A 308 18.82 43.98 -25.77
N LYS A 309 20.02 43.45 -26.02
CA LYS A 309 20.88 42.84 -24.99
C LYS A 309 21.22 43.93 -23.97
N LYS A 310 20.81 43.77 -22.70
CA LYS A 310 21.29 44.62 -21.61
C LYS A 310 22.63 44.06 -21.12
N ASN A 311 23.67 44.87 -21.27
CA ASN A 311 25.02 44.57 -20.80
C ASN A 311 25.09 45.00 -19.33
N ASN A 312 25.11 44.06 -18.39
CA ASN A 312 25.30 44.39 -16.97
C ASN A 312 26.76 44.18 -16.57
N ASN A 313 27.58 45.21 -16.80
CA ASN A 313 28.78 45.46 -15.99
C ASN A 313 28.31 46.22 -14.75
N GLY A 314 28.21 45.54 -13.61
CA GLY A 314 27.81 46.16 -12.34
C GLY A 314 28.17 45.28 -11.15
N ASN A 315 29.18 45.70 -10.41
CA ASN A 315 29.54 45.19 -9.10
C ASN A 315 28.50 45.71 -8.08
N GLY A 316 27.67 44.85 -7.49
CA GLY A 316 26.65 45.25 -6.51
C GLY A 316 25.86 44.04 -6.01
N GLY A 317 25.80 43.88 -4.68
CA GLY A 317 25.11 42.76 -4.04
C GLY A 317 23.59 42.77 -4.20
N ALA A 318 23.03 41.58 -4.02
CA ALA A 318 21.63 41.22 -3.87
C ALA A 318 20.76 41.09 -5.15
N THR A 319 20.13 39.91 -5.22
CA THR A 319 18.84 39.57 -5.87
C THR A 319 18.75 39.74 -7.38
N GLY A 320 18.96 38.65 -8.13
CA GLY A 320 18.38 38.51 -9.48
C GLY A 320 19.33 38.22 -10.67
N GLN A 321 20.53 37.67 -10.47
CA GLN A 321 21.40 37.32 -11.59
C GLN A 321 22.05 35.94 -11.45
N ASN A 322 21.77 35.05 -12.40
CA ASN A 322 22.43 33.76 -12.68
C ASN A 322 22.97 33.02 -11.44
N GLN A 323 22.10 32.33 -10.71
CA GLN A 323 22.46 31.44 -9.60
C GLN A 323 23.03 30.09 -10.06
N TRP A 324 23.72 30.04 -11.20
CA TRP A 324 24.32 28.81 -11.71
C TRP A 324 25.83 28.99 -11.86
N THR A 325 26.57 28.01 -11.36
CA THR A 325 28.02 28.00 -11.48
C THR A 325 28.42 27.59 -12.90
N PRO A 326 29.30 28.34 -13.59
CA PRO A 326 29.78 27.96 -14.91
C PRO A 326 30.30 26.51 -14.93
N GLY A 327 29.84 25.72 -15.90
CA GLY A 327 30.24 24.31 -16.08
C GLY A 327 29.41 23.28 -15.30
N ASN A 328 28.50 23.70 -14.41
CA ASN A 328 27.51 22.83 -13.78
C ASN A 328 26.11 23.43 -13.95
N TRP A 329 25.25 22.74 -14.70
CA TRP A 329 23.92 23.20 -15.11
C TRP A 329 22.81 22.71 -14.18
N GLY A 330 23.11 22.53 -12.89
CA GLY A 330 22.14 22.12 -11.88
C GLY A 330 22.11 20.63 -11.60
N THR A 331 23.01 19.86 -12.18
CA THR A 331 23.16 18.44 -11.90
C THR A 331 23.86 18.23 -10.56
N VAL A 332 23.30 17.34 -9.74
CA VAL A 332 23.80 17.00 -8.40
C VAL A 332 24.13 15.53 -8.30
N ASP A 333 25.14 15.24 -7.49
CA ASP A 333 25.64 13.91 -7.24
C ASP A 333 25.02 13.34 -5.97
N PHE A 334 24.10 12.40 -6.13
CA PHE A 334 23.53 11.62 -5.02
C PHE A 334 24.21 10.26 -4.95
N GLY A 335 25.09 10.06 -3.97
CA GLY A 335 25.75 8.78 -3.74
C GLY A 335 27.25 8.94 -3.68
N ASN A 336 27.96 8.10 -4.43
CA ASN A 336 29.42 8.15 -4.47
C ASN A 336 29.86 9.40 -5.23
N SER A 337 30.87 10.12 -4.73
CA SER A 337 31.38 11.38 -5.32
C SER A 337 32.09 11.24 -6.68
N ASN A 338 31.89 10.13 -7.38
CA ASN A 338 32.50 9.85 -8.67
C ASN A 338 31.54 10.23 -9.78
N ASN A 339 31.92 11.19 -10.61
CA ASN A 339 31.17 11.55 -11.82
C ASN A 339 31.01 10.33 -12.74
N SER A 340 29.78 9.84 -12.88
CA SER A 340 29.44 8.66 -13.65
C SER A 340 28.15 8.88 -14.43
N THR A 341 28.28 9.05 -15.76
CA THR A 341 27.11 9.22 -16.63
C THR A 341 26.14 8.04 -16.54
N ALA A 342 26.65 6.82 -16.33
CA ALA A 342 25.83 5.61 -16.20
C ALA A 342 25.04 5.60 -14.88
N GLU A 343 25.61 6.15 -13.82
CA GLU A 343 24.93 6.32 -12.53
C GLU A 343 23.81 7.36 -12.64
N LEU A 344 24.10 8.52 -13.23
CA LEU A 344 23.09 9.55 -13.47
C LEU A 344 21.96 9.04 -14.37
N GLU A 345 22.29 8.31 -15.43
CA GLU A 345 21.29 7.70 -16.31
C GLU A 345 20.38 6.72 -15.54
N ARG A 346 20.95 5.89 -14.66
CA ARG A 346 20.17 4.98 -13.79
C ARG A 346 19.30 5.79 -12.82
N GLN A 347 19.86 6.76 -12.11
CA GLN A 347 19.14 7.56 -11.12
C GLN A 347 17.97 8.34 -11.75
N ILE A 348 18.14 8.86 -12.97
CA ILE A 348 17.06 9.54 -13.69
C ILE A 348 15.92 8.56 -14.01
N LYS A 349 16.24 7.36 -14.51
CA LYS A 349 15.24 6.37 -14.92
C LYS A 349 14.55 5.71 -13.72
N GLU A 350 15.34 5.19 -12.81
CA GLU A 350 14.92 4.27 -11.74
C GLU A 350 14.79 4.97 -10.37
N GLY A 351 15.43 6.11 -10.17
CA GLY A 351 15.55 6.77 -8.88
C GLY A 351 16.81 6.38 -8.09
N LEU A 352 16.95 6.96 -6.90
CA LEU A 352 18.05 6.67 -5.97
C LEU A 352 17.80 5.34 -5.27
N ASN A 353 18.83 4.50 -5.15
CA ASN A 353 18.73 3.20 -4.46
C ASN A 353 19.33 3.25 -3.04
N GLU A 354 19.31 2.11 -2.35
CA GLU A 354 19.86 1.99 -0.99
C GLU A 354 21.34 2.38 -0.88
N GLN A 355 22.14 2.05 -1.90
CA GLN A 355 23.56 2.41 -1.93
C GLN A 355 23.74 3.93 -2.03
N ASP A 356 22.97 4.61 -2.88
CA ASP A 356 23.03 6.07 -3.03
C ASP A 356 22.66 6.77 -1.71
N LEU A 357 21.61 6.29 -1.04
CA LEU A 357 21.16 6.84 0.24
C LEU A 357 22.09 6.50 1.40
N SER A 358 22.92 5.45 1.31
CA SER A 358 23.86 5.09 2.37
C SER A 358 24.86 6.20 2.68
N TYR A 359 25.22 7.02 1.68
CA TYR A 359 26.06 8.21 1.83
C TYR A 359 25.39 9.34 2.61
N PHE A 360 24.06 9.29 2.74
CA PHE A 360 23.23 10.22 3.50
C PHE A 360 22.67 9.59 4.78
N GLY A 361 23.24 8.47 5.25
CA GLY A 361 22.77 7.77 6.45
C GLY A 361 21.44 7.04 6.27
N GLY A 362 21.07 6.70 5.02
CA GLY A 362 19.86 5.95 4.69
C GLY A 362 18.58 6.78 4.59
N LYS A 363 18.66 8.11 4.76
CA LYS A 363 17.52 9.03 4.70
C LYS A 363 17.93 10.35 4.03
N LEU A 364 17.09 10.85 3.15
CA LEU A 364 17.15 12.23 2.68
C LEU A 364 16.22 13.08 3.54
N ASP A 365 16.79 13.76 4.51
CA ASP A 365 16.05 14.61 5.46
C ASP A 365 16.48 16.07 5.30
N VAL A 366 15.50 16.93 5.03
CA VAL A 366 15.67 18.38 4.95
C VAL A 366 15.03 19.11 6.14
N GLU A 367 14.32 18.40 7.01
CA GLU A 367 13.71 18.98 8.22
C GLU A 367 14.76 19.25 9.29
N SER A 368 15.76 18.38 9.40
CA SER A 368 16.87 18.50 10.35
C SER A 368 17.85 19.64 9.99
N GLY A 369 17.78 20.16 8.77
CA GLY A 369 18.62 21.24 8.24
C GLY A 369 18.88 21.10 6.74
N PRO A 370 19.52 22.10 6.11
CA PRO A 370 19.84 22.04 4.69
C PRO A 370 20.79 20.90 4.35
N LEU A 371 20.52 20.20 3.27
CA LEU A 371 21.35 19.12 2.74
C LEU A 371 22.40 19.70 1.79
N LEU A 372 23.68 19.46 2.08
CA LEU A 372 24.79 19.84 1.19
C LEU A 372 25.07 18.69 0.23
N VAL A 373 24.93 18.96 -1.06
CA VAL A 373 25.14 17.96 -2.12
C VAL A 373 26.14 18.49 -3.14
N ASN A 374 27.07 17.64 -3.55
CA ASN A 374 28.05 18.00 -4.56
C ASN A 374 27.40 18.05 -5.93
N GLY A 375 27.94 18.89 -6.79
CA GLY A 375 27.52 19.04 -8.15
C GLY A 375 28.18 17.98 -9.04
N ASP A 376 27.41 17.38 -9.92
CA ASP A 376 27.97 16.56 -10.99
C ASP A 376 28.08 17.39 -12.28
N THR A 377 29.19 17.29 -13.00
CA THR A 377 29.33 18.01 -14.28
C THR A 377 29.02 17.13 -15.47
N GLY A 378 28.11 17.61 -16.31
CA GLY A 378 27.96 17.14 -17.68
C GLY A 378 26.56 16.63 -17.96
N ILE A 379 25.83 17.38 -18.78
CA ILE A 379 24.62 16.88 -19.43
C ILE A 379 25.04 16.31 -20.79
N SER A 380 25.00 14.99 -20.93
CA SER A 380 25.38 14.26 -22.14
C SER A 380 24.16 13.76 -22.91
N ALA A 381 24.36 13.21 -24.10
CA ALA A 381 23.29 12.59 -24.89
C ALA A 381 22.62 11.40 -24.17
N ALA A 382 23.29 10.76 -23.20
CA ALA A 382 22.71 9.68 -22.40
C ALA A 382 21.63 10.21 -21.43
N ILE A 383 21.86 11.37 -20.83
CA ILE A 383 20.90 12.05 -19.96
C ILE A 383 19.65 12.46 -20.74
N GLN A 384 19.78 12.88 -22.00
CA GLN A 384 18.63 13.17 -22.85
C GLN A 384 17.68 11.97 -23.00
N LYS A 385 18.23 10.80 -23.34
CA LYS A 385 17.42 9.60 -23.50
C LYS A 385 16.76 9.19 -22.18
N ALA A 386 17.46 9.35 -21.06
CA ALA A 386 16.91 9.07 -19.74
C ALA A 386 15.75 10.01 -19.39
N LEU A 387 15.90 11.31 -19.61
CA LEU A 387 14.85 12.30 -19.37
C LEU A 387 13.64 12.08 -20.28
N GLN A 388 13.86 11.74 -21.55
CA GLN A 388 12.78 11.42 -22.49
C GLN A 388 11.97 10.17 -22.07
N GLN A 389 12.58 9.22 -21.37
CA GLN A 389 11.88 8.03 -20.86
C GLN A 389 10.99 8.31 -19.64
N ILE A 390 11.23 9.42 -18.93
CA ILE A 390 10.45 9.79 -17.75
C ILE A 390 9.49 10.96 -18.02
N VAL A 391 9.33 11.37 -19.27
CA VAL A 391 8.31 12.35 -19.67
C VAL A 391 6.93 11.85 -19.22
N GLY A 392 6.13 12.75 -18.64
CA GLY A 392 4.83 12.47 -18.04
C GLY A 392 4.88 11.94 -16.60
N GLN A 393 6.03 11.44 -16.13
CA GLN A 393 6.17 10.93 -14.77
C GLN A 393 6.45 12.06 -13.77
N VAL A 394 5.98 11.89 -12.54
CA VAL A 394 6.30 12.78 -11.41
C VAL A 394 7.62 12.34 -10.77
N ARG A 395 8.50 13.30 -10.51
CA ARG A 395 9.78 13.12 -9.81
C ARG A 395 9.97 14.23 -8.78
N ALA A 396 10.66 13.93 -7.69
CA ALA A 396 11.03 14.90 -6.68
C ALA A 396 12.33 15.62 -7.07
N LEU A 397 12.27 16.94 -7.16
CA LEU A 397 13.37 17.80 -7.52
C LEU A 397 13.93 18.51 -6.28
N PRO A 398 15.24 18.48 -6.05
CA PRO A 398 15.87 19.25 -4.99
C PRO A 398 15.84 20.76 -5.27
N LEU A 399 15.26 21.53 -4.34
CA LEU A 399 15.31 22.99 -4.33
C LEU A 399 16.53 23.50 -3.57
N PHE A 400 17.32 24.37 -4.21
CA PHE A 400 18.46 25.02 -3.58
C PHE A 400 18.25 26.52 -3.33
N ILE A 401 18.93 27.03 -2.30
CA ILE A 401 18.95 28.47 -1.95
C ILE A 401 20.29 29.14 -2.26
N SER A 402 21.36 28.35 -2.30
CA SER A 402 22.71 28.82 -2.58
C SER A 402 23.51 27.72 -3.26
N VAL A 403 24.41 28.18 -4.12
CA VAL A 403 25.40 27.35 -4.80
C VAL A 403 26.76 28.00 -4.62
N SER A 404 27.79 27.20 -4.43
CA SER A 404 29.18 27.66 -4.33
C SER A 404 30.11 26.73 -5.11
N GLY A 405 31.31 27.17 -5.47
CA GLY A 405 32.24 26.39 -6.30
C GLY A 405 32.04 26.58 -7.81
N GLN A 406 32.74 25.78 -8.61
CA GLN A 406 32.65 25.77 -10.08
C GLN A 406 32.87 24.36 -10.63
N GLY A 407 32.18 24.02 -11.72
CA GLY A 407 32.27 22.71 -12.34
C GLY A 407 31.97 21.57 -11.34
N ASN A 408 32.87 20.59 -11.28
CA ASN A 408 32.71 19.38 -10.45
C ASN A 408 32.97 19.64 -8.96
N ASN A 409 33.41 20.84 -8.61
CA ASN A 409 33.60 21.27 -7.21
C ASN A 409 32.44 22.17 -6.75
N THR A 410 31.33 22.18 -7.49
CA THR A 410 30.13 22.90 -7.08
C THR A 410 29.48 22.19 -5.89
N THR A 411 28.99 22.94 -4.92
CA THR A 411 28.18 22.42 -3.80
C THR A 411 26.88 23.20 -3.73
N TYR A 412 25.76 22.47 -3.73
CA TYR A 412 24.41 22.99 -3.61
C TYR A 412 23.92 22.86 -2.17
N THR A 413 23.23 23.90 -1.69
CA THR A 413 22.52 23.88 -0.41
C THR A 413 21.04 23.63 -0.66
N ILE A 414 20.63 22.37 -0.56
CA ILE A 414 19.26 21.91 -0.77
C ILE A 414 18.45 22.12 0.51
N VAL A 415 17.27 22.70 0.40
CA VAL A 415 16.39 23.00 1.54
C VAL A 415 15.06 22.25 1.50
N GLU A 416 14.67 21.75 0.33
CA GLU A 416 13.37 21.15 0.12
C GLU A 416 13.39 20.23 -1.10
N PHE A 417 12.53 19.22 -1.11
CA PHE A 417 12.24 18.42 -2.29
C PHE A 417 10.82 18.75 -2.73
N VAL A 418 10.65 19.11 -4.01
CA VAL A 418 9.34 19.41 -4.58
C VAL A 418 9.03 18.46 -5.72
N PRO A 419 7.82 17.90 -5.78
CA PRO A 419 7.43 17.06 -6.89
C PRO A 419 7.09 17.91 -8.12
N ALA A 420 7.58 17.47 -9.27
CA ALA A 420 7.18 17.99 -10.55
C ALA A 420 7.05 16.86 -11.56
N ARG A 421 6.06 16.98 -12.44
CA ARG A 421 5.97 16.25 -13.69
C ARG A 421 6.99 16.81 -14.67
N ILE A 422 7.45 15.98 -15.60
CA ILE A 422 8.35 16.38 -16.69
C ILE A 422 7.56 16.38 -17.99
N PRO A 423 7.07 17.52 -18.49
CA PRO A 423 6.36 17.60 -19.77
C PRO A 423 7.25 17.34 -20.98
N GLU A 424 8.49 17.81 -20.94
CA GLU A 424 9.39 17.77 -22.09
C GLU A 424 10.86 17.74 -21.67
N ALA A 425 11.66 16.99 -22.43
CA ALA A 425 13.12 17.04 -22.36
C ALA A 425 13.74 16.95 -23.77
N GLU A 426 14.28 18.07 -24.24
CA GLU A 426 14.99 18.20 -25.50
C GLU A 426 16.38 18.79 -25.24
N LEU A 427 17.42 17.98 -25.43
CA LEU A 427 18.82 18.41 -25.22
C LEU A 427 19.63 18.45 -26.52
N SER A 428 18.97 18.20 -27.66
CA SER A 428 19.55 18.25 -28.99
C SER A 428 19.13 19.52 -29.73
N GLY A 429 19.87 19.86 -30.80
CA GLY A 429 19.58 21.06 -31.59
C GLY A 429 19.97 22.39 -30.92
N GLY A 430 19.42 23.48 -31.46
CA GLY A 430 19.72 24.85 -31.05
C GLY A 430 18.88 25.37 -29.88
N ASP A 431 17.74 24.73 -29.59
CA ASP A 431 16.80 25.12 -28.54
C ASP A 431 16.66 23.98 -27.53
N LYS A 432 17.59 23.93 -26.58
CA LYS A 432 17.62 22.89 -25.55
C LYS A 432 16.74 23.33 -24.39
N ARG A 433 15.86 22.44 -23.94
CA ARG A 433 14.93 22.68 -22.83
C ARG A 433 14.65 21.42 -22.03
N VAL A 434 14.51 21.60 -20.73
CA VAL A 434 13.95 20.60 -19.83
C VAL A 434 12.88 21.33 -19.05
N THR A 435 11.64 20.99 -19.32
CA THR A 435 10.49 21.66 -18.73
C THR A 435 9.99 20.83 -17.57
N VAL A 436 9.57 21.49 -16.50
CA VAL A 436 8.94 20.84 -15.35
C VAL A 436 7.64 21.56 -15.00
N GLN A 437 6.68 20.80 -14.49
CA GLN A 437 5.35 21.28 -14.12
C GLN A 437 5.05 20.79 -12.70
N PRO A 438 4.61 21.65 -11.76
CA PRO A 438 4.24 21.23 -10.41
C PRO A 438 3.24 20.08 -10.40
N ALA A 439 3.44 19.12 -9.51
CA ALA A 439 2.55 17.97 -9.35
C ALA A 439 2.52 17.51 -7.90
N VAL A 440 1.66 16.56 -7.57
CA VAL A 440 1.68 15.85 -6.28
C VAL A 440 2.40 14.51 -6.43
N LEU A 441 3.18 14.12 -5.42
CA LEU A 441 3.84 12.82 -5.37
C LEU A 441 3.34 11.99 -4.20
N VAL A 442 2.75 10.84 -4.50
CA VAL A 442 2.46 9.79 -3.52
C VAL A 442 3.48 8.66 -3.71
N HIS A 443 4.26 8.36 -2.67
CA HIS A 443 5.27 7.30 -2.76
C HIS A 443 5.55 6.65 -1.40
N PRO A 444 5.78 5.32 -1.32
CA PRO A 444 5.99 4.63 -0.05
C PRO A 444 7.27 5.04 0.69
N THR A 445 8.27 5.59 -0.02
CA THR A 445 9.52 6.06 0.59
C THR A 445 9.42 7.45 1.21
N VAL A 446 8.30 8.17 1.02
CA VAL A 446 8.09 9.49 1.63
C VAL A 446 8.03 9.35 3.15
N VAL A 447 8.70 10.26 3.85
CA VAL A 447 8.70 10.31 5.31
C VAL A 447 7.62 11.28 5.79
N PRO A 448 6.65 10.84 6.63
CA PRO A 448 5.67 11.73 7.23
C PRO A 448 6.33 12.89 7.98
N SER A 449 5.79 14.09 7.78
CA SER A 449 6.34 15.35 8.27
C SER A 449 5.29 16.11 9.07
N GLN A 450 5.74 17.00 9.95
CA GLN A 450 4.89 17.84 10.80
C GLN A 450 4.36 19.09 10.06
N ILE A 451 3.87 18.91 8.84
CA ILE A 451 3.30 19.97 7.99
C ILE A 451 1.79 19.79 7.82
N THR A 452 1.12 20.87 7.42
CA THR A 452 -0.31 20.86 7.10
C THR A 452 -0.53 20.37 5.67
N VAL A 453 -1.71 19.81 5.39
CA VAL A 453 -2.05 19.27 4.06
C VAL A 453 -2.02 20.36 2.98
N ASP A 454 -2.45 21.58 3.31
CA ASP A 454 -2.50 22.71 2.38
C ASP A 454 -1.10 23.11 1.84
N SER A 455 -0.05 22.83 2.62
CA SER A 455 1.34 23.12 2.25
C SER A 455 2.09 21.91 1.68
N ALA A 456 1.45 20.74 1.71
CA ALA A 456 2.08 19.48 1.34
C ALA A 456 1.92 19.21 -0.15
N THR A 457 3.02 18.82 -0.78
CA THR A 457 3.08 18.39 -2.18
C THR A 457 3.52 16.93 -2.31
N MET A 458 4.06 16.35 -1.24
CA MET A 458 4.43 14.94 -1.16
C MET A 458 3.64 14.25 -0.05
N PHE A 459 3.18 13.04 -0.33
CA PHE A 459 2.43 12.22 0.59
C PHE A 459 2.94 10.78 0.61
N THR A 460 2.73 10.08 1.71
CA THR A 460 2.94 8.63 1.76
C THR A 460 1.85 7.91 0.98
N THR A 461 2.08 6.65 0.59
CA THR A 461 0.98 5.76 0.22
C THR A 461 -0.04 5.67 1.36
N PRO A 462 -1.33 5.40 1.08
CA PRO A 462 -2.35 5.28 2.10
C PRO A 462 -1.95 4.25 3.15
N ARG A 463 -2.14 4.60 4.42
CA ARG A 463 -1.99 3.68 5.54
C ARG A 463 -3.20 3.76 6.44
N LEU A 464 -3.57 2.62 7.02
CA LEU A 464 -4.60 2.57 8.04
C LEU A 464 -4.14 3.37 9.27
N ILE A 465 -5.05 4.18 9.80
CA ILE A 465 -4.87 5.02 10.99
C ILE A 465 -5.85 4.56 12.08
N ALA A 466 -5.45 4.76 13.33
CA ALA A 466 -6.11 4.18 14.50
C ALA A 466 -7.38 4.91 14.93
#